data_AF-A0A2L0EYZ6-F1
#
_entry.id   AF-A0A2L0EYZ6-F1
#
_cell.length_a   1.000
_cell.length_b   1.000
_cell.length_c   1.000
_cell.angle_alpha   90.00
_cell.angle_beta   90.00
_cell.angle_gamma   90.00
#
_symmetry.space_group_name_H-M   'P 1'
#
loop_
_entity.id
_entity.type
_entity.pdbx_description
1 polymer ?
#
loop_
_entity_poly.entity_id
_entity_poly.type
_entity_poly.pdbx_seq_one_letter_code
_entity_poly.pdbx_strand_id
1 'polypeptide(L)'
;MRPTNLVSLLLGLLLAACDGTVETPPGGGGAGGGGGDGGADSSSGSATGGGGGGDGGNTPVACGGRAGATCDAATEYCDHPDDLCGRADGEGRCSARPEVCPADCPGVCGCDGQFYCNTCAAHGAGVDVLAGDSCMAGGEYSAFYWPGGLDHVVVRKADEAADRCVLLYLDAPAENAAGLDLVVPEGWGVSRALVSDRAADCKGSAMAPSGTAVNATAATGSVSWTDTGAIAPCTVDVDVSLTFPEAPATERLRATGVAVEGACP
;
A
#
# COMPACT_ATOMS: atom_id res chain seq x y z
N MET A 1 -46.79 37.32 22.91
CA MET A 1 -45.79 36.55 23.70
C MET A 1 -44.50 37.35 23.66
N ARG A 2 -44.04 37.83 24.82
CA ARG A 2 -42.90 38.75 24.98
C ARG A 2 -41.57 37.98 25.17
N PRO A 3 -40.42 38.52 24.72
CA PRO A 3 -39.09 37.93 24.89
C PRO A 3 -38.36 38.41 26.16
N THR A 4 -37.15 37.87 26.37
CA THR A 4 -35.99 38.28 27.21
C THR A 4 -35.72 37.62 28.58
N ASN A 5 -34.39 37.44 28.82
CA ASN A 5 -33.62 37.06 30.02
C ASN A 5 -33.10 35.59 30.02
N LEU A 6 -31.84 35.24 30.31
CA LEU A 6 -30.79 35.94 31.06
C LEU A 6 -29.37 35.35 30.77
N VAL A 7 -28.42 36.26 30.68
CA VAL A 7 -26.95 36.31 30.82
C VAL A 7 -26.17 35.14 31.47
N SER A 8 -24.99 34.90 30.86
CA SER A 8 -23.68 34.35 31.30
C SER A 8 -23.33 34.17 32.78
N LEU A 9 -22.54 33.12 33.07
CA LEU A 9 -21.27 33.12 33.85
C LEU A 9 -20.67 31.67 33.77
N LEU A 10 -19.55 31.46 33.05
CA LEU A 10 -18.13 31.43 33.49
C LEU A 10 -17.63 30.11 34.11
N LEU A 11 -16.35 29.83 33.80
CA LEU A 11 -15.38 28.95 34.47
C LEU A 11 -15.41 27.46 34.05
N GLY A 12 -14.33 26.81 33.58
CA GLY A 12 -12.95 27.22 33.35
C GLY A 12 -12.09 25.99 33.01
N LEU A 13 -11.21 26.16 32.03
CA LEU A 13 -9.80 25.74 32.04
C LEU A 13 -9.43 24.30 32.46
N LEU A 14 -9.05 23.48 31.48
CA LEU A 14 -8.06 22.41 31.65
C LEU A 14 -7.16 22.35 30.41
N LEU A 15 -6.04 23.07 30.47
CA LEU A 15 -4.84 22.73 29.72
C LEU A 15 -4.12 21.62 30.48
N ALA A 16 -3.93 20.46 29.84
CA ALA A 16 -2.88 19.52 30.20
C ALA A 16 -1.93 19.43 29.00
N ALA A 17 -0.77 20.07 29.15
CA ALA A 17 0.37 19.92 28.27
C ALA A 17 1.08 18.62 28.62
N CYS A 18 1.34 17.78 27.63
CA CYS A 18 2.33 16.71 27.72
C CYS A 18 3.54 17.16 26.89
N ASP A 19 4.44 17.88 27.53
CA ASP A 19 5.77 18.20 27.01
C ASP A 19 6.68 17.02 27.36
N GLY A 20 7.11 16.27 26.33
CA GLY A 20 7.97 15.10 26.47
C GLY A 20 9.33 15.41 25.88
N THR A 21 10.21 16.03 26.66
CA THR A 21 11.62 16.20 26.33
C THR A 21 12.32 14.84 26.37
N VAL A 22 12.91 14.44 25.24
CA VAL A 22 13.76 13.25 25.13
C VAL A 22 15.13 13.58 25.76
N GLU A 23 15.35 13.15 27.00
CA GLU A 23 16.68 13.19 27.63
C GLU A 23 17.52 12.01 27.12
N THR A 24 18.59 12.35 26.40
CA THR A 24 19.65 11.42 25.99
C THR A 24 20.49 11.03 27.23
N PRO A 25 20.66 9.73 27.55
CA PRO A 25 21.56 9.32 28.62
C PRO A 25 23.04 9.47 28.21
N PRO A 26 23.94 9.82 29.16
CA PRO A 26 25.38 9.91 28.92
C PRO A 26 26.05 8.54 28.86
N GLY A 27 27.12 8.45 28.07
CA GLY A 27 27.97 7.28 27.95
C GLY A 27 28.62 6.84 29.26
N GLY A 28 28.69 5.52 29.45
CA GLY A 28 29.43 4.84 30.51
C GLY A 28 30.22 3.67 29.92
N GLY A 29 31.54 3.66 30.16
CA GLY A 29 32.51 2.79 29.52
C GLY A 29 32.56 1.34 30.00
N GLY A 30 33.29 0.52 29.23
CA GLY A 30 33.72 -0.83 29.56
C GLY A 30 34.91 -1.21 28.70
N ALA A 31 35.98 -1.71 29.34
CA ALA A 31 37.35 -1.78 28.84
C ALA A 31 37.81 -3.21 28.46
N GLY A 32 38.85 -3.28 27.59
CA GLY A 32 39.83 -4.38 27.46
C GLY A 32 39.49 -5.49 26.45
N GLY A 33 40.38 -5.96 25.57
CA GLY A 33 41.79 -5.64 25.33
C GLY A 33 42.42 -6.54 24.24
N GLY A 34 43.62 -6.12 23.76
CA GLY A 34 44.62 -6.89 23.00
C GLY A 34 44.33 -7.05 21.50
N GLY A 35 45.18 -6.68 20.55
CA GLY A 35 46.62 -6.39 20.53
C GLY A 35 47.18 -7.01 19.24
N GLY A 36 47.73 -6.21 18.34
CA GLY A 36 48.25 -6.67 17.05
C GLY A 36 48.75 -5.50 16.19
N ASP A 37 50.00 -5.12 16.42
CA ASP A 37 50.72 -4.03 15.78
C ASP A 37 51.14 -4.31 14.32
N GLY A 38 51.27 -3.21 13.57
CA GLY A 38 51.98 -3.11 12.29
C GLY A 38 51.15 -2.34 11.25
N GLY A 39 51.38 -1.07 10.90
CA GLY A 39 52.54 -0.21 11.08
C GLY A 39 52.82 0.49 9.75
N ALA A 40 52.35 1.74 9.63
CA ALA A 40 52.70 2.80 8.67
C ALA A 40 52.32 2.53 7.19
N ASP A 41 51.77 3.49 6.42
CA ASP A 41 52.24 4.85 6.25
C ASP A 41 51.12 5.89 6.07
N SER A 42 51.49 7.12 6.42
CA SER A 42 50.69 8.33 6.44
C SER A 42 50.46 8.92 5.06
N SER A 43 49.27 9.50 4.85
CA SER A 43 49.18 10.92 4.49
C SER A 43 47.75 11.42 4.68
N SER A 44 47.62 12.28 5.68
CA SER A 44 46.56 13.27 5.85
C SER A 44 46.36 14.11 4.58
N GLY A 45 45.13 14.13 4.07
CA GLY A 45 44.63 15.09 3.11
C GLY A 45 43.28 15.60 3.57
N SER A 46 43.28 16.60 4.46
CA SER A 46 42.12 17.46 4.67
C SER A 46 41.85 18.22 3.38
N ALA A 47 40.63 18.12 2.86
CA ALA A 47 40.11 19.09 1.91
C ALA A 47 38.65 19.39 2.26
N THR A 48 38.47 20.65 2.64
CA THR A 48 37.23 21.43 2.65
C THR A 48 36.49 21.34 1.32
N GLY A 49 35.18 21.56 1.37
CA GLY A 49 34.25 21.39 0.27
C GLY A 49 34.57 22.11 -1.05
N GLY A 50 33.91 21.61 -2.09
CA GLY A 50 33.85 22.24 -3.41
C GLY A 50 32.67 21.65 -4.18
N GLY A 51 31.61 22.44 -4.33
CA GLY A 51 30.69 22.24 -5.43
C GLY A 51 31.42 22.43 -6.76
N GLY A 52 31.08 21.62 -7.75
CA GLY A 52 31.66 21.72 -9.08
C GLY A 52 31.17 20.57 -9.93
N GLY A 53 30.23 20.86 -10.83
CA GLY A 53 29.81 19.94 -11.89
C GLY A 53 30.96 19.58 -12.82
N GLY A 54 30.83 18.41 -13.45
CA GLY A 54 31.73 17.90 -14.46
C GLY A 54 31.21 16.57 -14.98
N ASP A 55 30.63 16.61 -16.19
CA ASP A 55 30.17 15.47 -16.96
C ASP A 55 31.29 14.47 -17.28
N GLY A 56 30.91 13.19 -17.42
CA GLY A 56 31.59 12.29 -18.36
C GLY A 56 32.31 11.06 -17.79
N GLY A 57 31.70 10.32 -16.86
CA GLY A 57 32.16 8.99 -16.48
C GLY A 57 30.99 8.12 -16.06
N ASN A 58 30.36 7.42 -17.01
CA ASN A 58 29.21 6.55 -16.79
C ASN A 58 29.61 5.25 -16.04
N THR A 59 30.16 5.37 -14.84
CA THR A 59 30.08 4.29 -13.87
C THR A 59 28.68 4.37 -13.27
N PRO A 60 27.79 3.40 -13.56
CA PRO A 60 26.43 3.47 -13.05
C PRO A 60 26.47 3.47 -11.52
N VAL A 61 25.80 4.45 -10.92
CA VAL A 61 25.80 4.68 -9.46
C VAL A 61 25.12 3.50 -8.79
N ALA A 62 25.79 2.88 -7.83
CA ALA A 62 25.22 1.76 -7.07
C ALA A 62 24.14 2.25 -6.12
N CYS A 63 23.02 1.54 -6.04
CA CYS A 63 21.89 1.81 -5.14
C CYS A 63 21.33 0.50 -4.57
N GLY A 64 20.49 0.59 -3.54
CA GLY A 64 19.93 -0.58 -2.87
C GLY A 64 20.97 -1.37 -2.10
N GLY A 65 20.58 -2.53 -1.55
CA GLY A 65 21.44 -3.38 -0.74
C GLY A 65 22.24 -2.60 0.31
N ARG A 66 23.58 -2.73 0.27
CA ARG A 66 24.50 -2.02 1.16
C ARG A 66 24.80 -0.57 0.75
N ALA A 67 24.52 -0.20 -0.51
CA ALA A 67 24.72 1.15 -0.99
C ALA A 67 23.62 2.11 -0.48
N GLY A 68 22.42 1.60 -0.26
CA GLY A 68 21.27 2.38 0.22
C GLY A 68 20.64 3.26 -0.87
N ALA A 69 19.90 4.28 -0.46
CA ALA A 69 19.22 5.21 -1.36
C ALA A 69 20.19 6.31 -1.84
N THR A 70 20.89 6.04 -2.94
CA THR A 70 21.91 6.92 -3.53
C THR A 70 21.46 7.66 -4.77
N CYS A 71 20.37 7.22 -5.41
CA CYS A 71 19.83 7.83 -6.62
C CYS A 71 19.13 9.16 -6.32
N ASP A 72 19.12 10.06 -7.29
CA ASP A 72 18.34 11.29 -7.19
C ASP A 72 16.84 10.96 -7.21
N ALA A 73 16.15 11.17 -6.08
CA ALA A 73 14.74 10.86 -5.93
C ALA A 73 13.80 11.69 -6.83
N ALA A 74 14.28 12.74 -7.50
CA ALA A 74 13.49 13.54 -8.44
C ALA A 74 13.62 13.05 -9.89
N THR A 75 14.76 12.48 -10.27
CA THR A 75 15.10 12.22 -11.69
C THR A 75 15.52 10.78 -11.97
N GLU A 76 15.75 9.97 -10.95
CA GLU A 76 16.24 8.60 -11.08
C GLU A 76 15.41 7.61 -10.24
N TYR A 77 15.58 6.34 -10.55
CA TYR A 77 15.11 5.20 -9.77
C TYR A 77 16.23 4.17 -9.61
N CYS A 78 16.11 3.28 -8.64
CA CYS A 78 17.06 2.19 -8.45
C CYS A 78 16.61 0.96 -9.24
N ASP A 79 17.28 0.68 -10.36
CA ASP A 79 17.03 -0.47 -11.24
C ASP A 79 17.75 -1.71 -10.70
N HIS A 80 16.99 -2.74 -10.34
CA HIS A 80 17.48 -4.03 -9.90
C HIS A 80 17.42 -5.02 -11.06
N PRO A 81 18.57 -5.53 -11.57
CA PRO A 81 18.62 -6.29 -12.81
C PRO A 81 17.95 -7.68 -12.73
N ASP A 82 17.61 -8.15 -11.54
CA ASP A 82 16.86 -9.38 -11.31
C ASP A 82 15.34 -9.13 -11.19
N ASP A 83 14.91 -7.88 -11.24
CA ASP A 83 13.55 -7.42 -10.94
C ASP A 83 13.05 -7.97 -9.58
N LEU A 84 13.94 -8.17 -8.59
CA LEU A 84 13.55 -8.67 -7.26
C LEU A 84 13.55 -7.58 -6.20
N CYS A 85 13.52 -6.30 -6.60
CA CYS A 85 13.39 -5.16 -5.69
C CYS A 85 14.43 -5.13 -4.57
N GLY A 86 15.67 -5.56 -4.88
CA GLY A 86 16.76 -5.60 -3.91
C GLY A 86 16.62 -6.70 -2.85
N ARG A 87 15.78 -7.71 -3.05
CA ARG A 87 15.66 -8.87 -2.15
C ARG A 87 17.02 -9.55 -1.95
N ALA A 88 17.29 -10.01 -0.73
CA ALA A 88 18.58 -10.57 -0.32
C ALA A 88 19.77 -9.60 -0.47
N ASP A 89 19.55 -8.32 -0.14
CA ASP A 89 20.54 -7.24 -0.26
C ASP A 89 21.03 -7.02 -1.71
N GLY A 90 20.16 -7.28 -2.68
CA GLY A 90 20.44 -7.09 -4.10
C GLY A 90 20.83 -5.63 -4.39
N GLU A 91 22.01 -5.45 -4.97
CA GLU A 91 22.50 -4.14 -5.40
C GLU A 91 21.93 -3.82 -6.79
N GLY A 92 21.38 -2.61 -6.94
CA GLY A 92 20.89 -2.06 -8.19
C GLY A 92 21.81 -0.97 -8.76
N ARG A 93 21.33 -0.31 -9.80
CA ARG A 93 21.97 0.85 -10.42
C ARG A 93 20.99 1.98 -10.63
N CYS A 94 21.42 3.21 -10.37
CA CYS A 94 20.59 4.36 -10.66
C CYS A 94 20.38 4.49 -12.17
N SER A 95 19.12 4.61 -12.55
CA SER A 95 18.66 4.75 -13.92
C SER A 95 17.74 5.96 -14.01
N ALA A 96 17.82 6.69 -15.13
CA ALA A 96 17.03 7.89 -15.34
C ALA A 96 15.55 7.54 -15.51
N ARG A 97 14.67 8.36 -14.91
CA ARG A 97 13.22 8.21 -15.08
C ARG A 97 12.82 8.57 -16.52
N PRO A 98 11.98 7.75 -17.18
CA PRO A 98 11.41 8.13 -18.47
C PRO A 98 10.45 9.30 -18.31
N GLU A 99 10.55 10.30 -19.21
CA GLU A 99 9.64 11.45 -19.24
C GLU A 99 8.35 11.18 -20.03
N VAL A 100 8.38 10.23 -20.95
CA VAL A 100 7.28 9.90 -21.85
C VAL A 100 7.08 8.39 -21.88
N CYS A 101 5.87 7.96 -21.51
CA CYS A 101 5.49 6.55 -21.51
C CYS A 101 4.36 6.26 -22.51
N PRO A 102 4.36 5.07 -23.13
CA PRO A 102 3.22 4.65 -23.93
C PRO A 102 1.99 4.44 -23.03
N ALA A 103 0.81 4.54 -23.64
CA ALA A 103 -0.48 4.46 -22.95
C ALA A 103 -1.03 3.02 -22.85
N ASP A 104 -0.23 2.00 -23.19
CA ASP A 104 -0.60 0.61 -22.99
C ASP A 104 -0.69 0.29 -21.50
N CYS A 105 -1.65 -0.55 -21.12
CA CYS A 105 -1.87 -0.92 -19.72
C CYS A 105 -1.90 -2.46 -19.55
N PRO A 106 -0.85 -3.21 -19.95
CA PRO A 106 -0.75 -4.64 -19.68
C PRO A 106 -0.72 -4.96 -18.17
N GLY A 107 -0.25 -4.02 -17.37
CA GLY A 107 -0.14 -4.12 -15.93
C GLY A 107 1.20 -4.69 -15.47
N VAL A 108 1.82 -4.05 -14.49
CA VAL A 108 3.03 -4.52 -13.81
C VAL A 108 2.95 -4.23 -12.32
N CYS A 109 3.77 -4.92 -11.54
CA CYS A 109 3.93 -4.63 -10.14
C CYS A 109 5.19 -3.81 -9.87
N GLY A 110 5.05 -2.70 -9.16
CA GLY A 110 6.18 -1.93 -8.65
C GLY A 110 6.75 -2.55 -7.38
N CYS A 111 8.02 -2.24 -7.09
CA CYS A 111 8.70 -2.62 -5.86
C CYS A 111 8.10 -2.01 -4.58
N ASP A 112 7.29 -0.96 -4.73
CA ASP A 112 6.46 -0.37 -3.68
C ASP A 112 5.12 -1.12 -3.47
N GLY A 113 4.90 -2.21 -4.20
CA GLY A 113 3.68 -3.01 -4.18
C GLY A 113 2.49 -2.34 -4.89
N GLN A 114 2.72 -1.26 -5.65
CA GLN A 114 1.68 -0.58 -6.43
C GLN A 114 1.55 -1.18 -7.83
N PHE A 115 0.33 -1.17 -8.36
CA PHE A 115 0.08 -1.46 -9.76
C PHE A 115 0.48 -0.27 -10.63
N TYR A 116 1.18 -0.54 -11.71
CA TYR A 116 1.43 0.42 -12.78
C TYR A 116 0.92 -0.14 -14.10
N CYS A 117 0.45 0.73 -15.01
CA CYS A 117 -0.05 0.27 -16.31
C CYS A 117 1.02 -0.46 -17.12
N ASN A 118 2.28 -0.02 -17.04
CA ASN A 118 3.41 -0.66 -17.69
C ASN A 118 4.70 -0.31 -16.93
N THR A 119 5.80 -0.98 -17.27
CA THR A 119 7.12 -0.75 -16.67
C THR A 119 7.58 0.70 -16.79
N CYS A 120 7.32 1.35 -17.92
CA CYS A 120 7.68 2.76 -18.10
C CYS A 120 6.99 3.66 -17.08
N ALA A 121 5.69 3.44 -16.83
CA ALA A 121 4.93 4.22 -15.87
C ALA A 121 5.46 4.02 -14.43
N ALA A 122 5.87 2.80 -14.06
CA ALA A 122 6.53 2.53 -12.78
C ALA A 122 7.85 3.28 -12.67
N HIS A 123 8.73 3.13 -13.66
CA HIS A 123 10.03 3.79 -13.72
C HIS A 123 9.90 5.32 -13.71
N GLY A 124 8.90 5.86 -14.41
CA GLY A 124 8.59 7.30 -14.43
C GLY A 124 8.15 7.83 -13.06
N ALA A 125 7.49 6.99 -12.26
CA ALA A 125 7.16 7.29 -10.86
C ALA A 125 8.36 7.13 -9.91
N GLY A 126 9.50 6.63 -10.39
CA GLY A 126 10.69 6.39 -9.58
C GLY A 126 10.77 5.00 -8.97
N VAL A 127 9.95 4.07 -9.46
CA VAL A 127 9.74 2.75 -8.85
C VAL A 127 10.15 1.69 -9.84
N ASP A 128 11.02 0.78 -9.42
CA ASP A 128 11.38 -0.38 -10.22
C ASP A 128 10.29 -1.45 -10.20
N VAL A 129 10.33 -2.40 -11.13
CA VAL A 129 9.33 -3.46 -11.23
C VAL A 129 9.75 -4.72 -10.48
N LEU A 130 8.77 -5.44 -9.95
CA LEU A 130 8.96 -6.76 -9.38
C LEU A 130 8.63 -7.82 -10.44
N ALA A 131 9.55 -8.76 -10.67
CA ALA A 131 9.33 -10.00 -11.40
C ALA A 131 8.33 -10.86 -10.63
N GLY A 132 7.07 -10.61 -10.89
CA GLY A 132 5.96 -11.29 -10.26
C GLY A 132 4.74 -10.41 -10.29
N ASP A 133 3.61 -11.02 -10.57
CA ASP A 133 2.33 -10.35 -10.57
C ASP A 133 1.86 -10.06 -9.14
N SER A 134 2.66 -9.95 -8.08
CA SER A 134 2.12 -9.99 -6.69
C SER A 134 0.97 -8.99 -6.38
N CYS A 135 0.96 -7.80 -6.99
CA CYS A 135 -0.16 -6.86 -6.93
C CYS A 135 -1.26 -7.05 -8.01
N MET A 136 -1.04 -7.95 -8.97
CA MET A 136 -1.91 -8.36 -10.09
C MET A 136 -2.48 -9.80 -9.99
N ALA A 137 -1.77 -10.73 -9.37
CA ALA A 137 -2.01 -12.14 -9.14
C ALA A 137 -1.19 -12.55 -7.89
N GLY A 138 -1.85 -12.71 -6.75
CA GLY A 138 -2.14 -14.05 -6.31
C GLY A 138 -2.65 -14.02 -4.88
N GLY A 139 -3.70 -13.22 -4.67
CA GLY A 139 -4.44 -13.32 -3.42
C GLY A 139 -5.39 -14.50 -3.47
N GLU A 140 -5.57 -15.19 -2.35
CA GLU A 140 -6.67 -16.14 -2.23
C GLU A 140 -7.98 -15.32 -2.19
N TYR A 141 -8.84 -15.56 -3.18
CA TYR A 141 -10.14 -14.91 -3.25
C TYR A 141 -11.19 -15.76 -2.56
N SER A 142 -11.99 -15.12 -1.72
CA SER A 142 -13.21 -15.69 -1.16
C SER A 142 -14.33 -14.67 -1.22
N ALA A 143 -15.55 -15.15 -1.28
CA ALA A 143 -16.72 -14.31 -1.11
C ALA A 143 -17.67 -14.99 -0.13
N PHE A 144 -18.38 -14.19 0.67
CA PHE A 144 -19.39 -14.70 1.60
C PHE A 144 -20.66 -13.88 1.46
N TYR A 145 -21.80 -14.57 1.50
CA TYR A 145 -23.10 -13.94 1.56
C TYR A 145 -23.68 -14.01 2.97
N TRP A 146 -24.22 -12.90 3.45
CA TRP A 146 -24.97 -12.84 4.71
C TRP A 146 -26.34 -12.18 4.52
N PRO A 147 -27.44 -12.87 4.86
CA PRO A 147 -28.76 -12.25 4.91
C PRO A 147 -28.92 -11.39 6.19
N GLY A 148 -29.65 -10.28 6.10
CA GLY A 148 -29.84 -9.37 7.22
C GLY A 148 -30.85 -8.25 6.98
N GLY A 149 -30.74 -7.17 7.75
CA GLY A 149 -31.50 -5.94 7.50
C GLY A 149 -31.13 -5.30 6.14
N LEU A 150 -29.89 -5.53 5.71
CA LEU A 150 -29.44 -5.45 4.31
C LEU A 150 -28.89 -6.83 3.93
N ASP A 151 -28.93 -7.14 2.65
CA ASP A 151 -28.20 -8.27 2.08
C ASP A 151 -26.74 -7.87 1.88
N HIS A 152 -25.81 -8.76 2.21
CA HIS A 152 -24.38 -8.47 2.16
C HIS A 152 -23.65 -9.50 1.29
N VAL A 153 -22.84 -9.02 0.35
CA VAL A 153 -21.84 -9.82 -0.36
C VAL A 153 -20.49 -9.18 -0.07
N VAL A 154 -19.60 -9.94 0.56
CA VAL A 154 -18.25 -9.46 0.90
C VAL A 154 -17.24 -10.21 0.06
N VAL A 155 -16.58 -9.52 -0.87
CA VAL A 155 -15.47 -10.06 -1.65
C VAL A 155 -14.17 -9.78 -0.91
N ARG A 156 -13.31 -10.79 -0.83
CA ARG A 156 -12.06 -10.74 -0.06
C ARG A 156 -10.90 -11.20 -0.92
N LYS A 157 -9.74 -10.61 -0.68
CA LYS A 157 -8.46 -10.99 -1.28
C LYS A 157 -7.42 -11.09 -0.16
N ALA A 158 -6.99 -12.31 0.16
CA ALA A 158 -5.92 -12.56 1.13
C ALA A 158 -4.57 -12.63 0.42
N ASP A 159 -3.63 -11.78 0.81
CA ASP A 159 -2.24 -11.84 0.38
C ASP A 159 -1.38 -12.31 1.56
N GLU A 160 -1.15 -13.63 1.63
CA GLU A 160 -0.37 -14.26 2.71
C GLU A 160 1.10 -13.84 2.70
N ALA A 161 1.64 -13.44 1.54
CA ALA A 161 3.03 -13.01 1.44
C ALA A 161 3.23 -11.63 2.07
N ALA A 162 2.23 -10.77 1.97
CA ALA A 162 2.22 -9.43 2.58
C ALA A 162 1.51 -9.37 3.94
N ASP A 163 1.03 -10.51 4.47
CA ASP A 163 0.12 -10.61 5.63
C ASP A 163 -1.04 -9.59 5.56
N ARG A 164 -1.69 -9.50 4.39
CA ARG A 164 -2.66 -8.45 4.11
C ARG A 164 -3.99 -9.02 3.66
N CYS A 165 -5.09 -8.38 4.04
CA CYS A 165 -6.42 -8.74 3.59
C CYS A 165 -7.17 -7.52 3.04
N VAL A 166 -7.66 -7.62 1.81
CA VAL A 166 -8.49 -6.58 1.20
C VAL A 166 -9.95 -7.03 1.21
N LEU A 167 -10.86 -6.19 1.70
CA LEU A 167 -12.27 -6.49 1.81
C LEU A 167 -13.11 -5.44 1.06
N LEU A 168 -14.03 -5.91 0.23
CA LEU A 168 -14.99 -5.11 -0.53
C LEU A 168 -16.41 -5.51 -0.12
N TYR A 169 -17.16 -4.58 0.44
CA TYR A 169 -18.51 -4.82 0.96
C TYR A 169 -19.55 -4.28 -0.02
N LEU A 170 -20.37 -5.18 -0.56
CA LEU A 170 -21.55 -4.85 -1.33
C LEU A 170 -22.79 -5.11 -0.48
N ASP A 171 -23.68 -4.12 -0.44
CA ASP A 171 -24.91 -4.19 0.32
C ASP A 171 -26.12 -3.98 -0.61
N ALA A 172 -27.26 -4.59 -0.28
CA ALA A 172 -28.53 -4.36 -0.95
C ALA A 172 -29.72 -4.27 0.01
N PRO A 173 -30.67 -3.34 -0.20
CA PRO A 173 -30.58 -2.21 -1.15
C PRO A 173 -29.56 -1.15 -0.68
N ALA A 174 -28.65 -0.73 -1.55
CA ALA A 174 -27.70 0.36 -1.26
C ALA A 174 -27.25 1.07 -2.53
N GLU A 175 -26.65 2.25 -2.34
CA GLU A 175 -25.87 2.97 -3.35
C GLU A 175 -24.38 2.92 -2.95
N ASN A 176 -23.49 3.21 -3.91
CA ASN A 176 -22.08 3.32 -3.61
C ASN A 176 -21.80 4.45 -2.60
N ALA A 177 -20.94 4.17 -1.64
CA ALA A 177 -20.42 5.20 -0.74
C ALA A 177 -19.60 6.24 -1.53
N ALA A 178 -19.52 7.46 -0.98
CA ALA A 178 -18.81 8.57 -1.61
C ALA A 178 -17.34 8.20 -1.92
N GLY A 179 -16.90 8.47 -3.15
CA GLY A 179 -15.56 8.15 -3.65
C GLY A 179 -15.41 6.73 -4.20
N LEU A 180 -16.37 5.83 -3.98
CA LEU A 180 -16.32 4.46 -4.51
C LEU A 180 -17.11 4.36 -5.82
N ASP A 181 -16.52 4.88 -6.89
CA ASP A 181 -17.13 4.98 -8.22
C ASP A 181 -17.09 3.63 -8.98
N LEU A 182 -17.85 2.66 -8.50
CA LEU A 182 -17.90 1.29 -9.02
C LEU A 182 -19.18 0.98 -9.80
N VAL A 183 -19.04 0.29 -10.93
CA VAL A 183 -20.18 -0.29 -11.64
C VAL A 183 -20.56 -1.59 -10.94
N VAL A 184 -21.76 -1.63 -10.37
CA VAL A 184 -22.30 -2.80 -9.66
C VAL A 184 -23.70 -3.16 -10.15
N PRO A 185 -24.19 -4.38 -9.90
CA PRO A 185 -25.52 -4.80 -10.33
C PRO A 185 -26.63 -3.97 -9.70
N GLU A 186 -27.77 -3.86 -10.40
CA GLU A 186 -28.89 -3.03 -9.98
C GLU A 186 -29.39 -3.40 -8.57
N GLY A 187 -29.63 -2.37 -7.75
CA GLY A 187 -30.07 -2.51 -6.36
C GLY A 187 -28.95 -2.77 -5.35
N TRP A 188 -27.72 -3.02 -5.81
CA TRP A 188 -26.54 -3.17 -4.96
C TRP A 188 -25.72 -1.88 -4.95
N GLY A 189 -25.00 -1.67 -3.84
CA GLY A 189 -24.06 -0.57 -3.69
C GLY A 189 -22.84 -1.00 -2.87
N VAL A 190 -21.68 -0.45 -3.17
CA VAL A 190 -20.47 -0.67 -2.36
C VAL A 190 -20.49 0.26 -1.15
N SER A 191 -20.74 -0.28 0.04
CA SER A 191 -20.84 0.52 1.26
C SER A 191 -19.49 0.89 1.86
N ARG A 192 -18.48 0.04 1.66
CA ARG A 192 -17.09 0.29 2.05
C ARG A 192 -16.12 -0.66 1.36
N ALA A 193 -14.88 -0.22 1.24
CA ALA A 193 -13.73 -1.05 0.90
C ALA A 193 -12.59 -0.73 1.86
N LEU A 194 -11.85 -1.75 2.30
CA LEU A 194 -10.79 -1.57 3.29
C LEU A 194 -9.65 -2.57 3.10
N VAL A 195 -8.48 -2.21 3.64
CA VAL A 195 -7.31 -3.08 3.73
C VAL A 195 -6.97 -3.31 5.21
N SER A 196 -6.74 -4.56 5.58
CA SER A 196 -6.27 -4.99 6.89
C SER A 196 -4.81 -5.45 6.80
N ASP A 197 -4.06 -5.17 7.86
CA ASP A 197 -2.68 -5.63 8.11
C ASP A 197 -2.57 -7.11 8.52
N ARG A 198 -3.64 -7.90 8.30
CA ARG A 198 -3.68 -9.33 8.61
C ARG A 198 -4.37 -10.14 7.51
N ALA A 199 -3.64 -11.03 6.83
CA ALA A 199 -4.22 -11.93 5.82
C ALA A 199 -5.30 -12.85 6.42
N ALA A 200 -5.16 -13.21 7.70
CA ALA A 200 -6.13 -14.04 8.41
C ALA A 200 -7.54 -13.42 8.51
N ASP A 201 -7.68 -12.09 8.39
CA ASP A 201 -8.99 -11.43 8.39
C ASP A 201 -9.83 -11.74 7.15
N CYS A 202 -9.21 -12.30 6.11
CA CYS A 202 -9.94 -12.75 4.93
C CYS A 202 -10.60 -14.12 5.15
N LYS A 203 -10.23 -14.83 6.22
CA LYS A 203 -10.69 -16.20 6.53
C LYS A 203 -11.92 -16.18 7.43
N GLY A 204 -12.82 -17.15 7.22
CA GLY A 204 -14.02 -17.34 8.02
C GLY A 204 -15.11 -16.30 7.77
N SER A 205 -16.12 -16.26 8.64
CA SER A 205 -17.36 -15.48 8.42
C SER A 205 -17.43 -14.17 9.20
N ALA A 206 -16.30 -13.65 9.71
CA ALA A 206 -16.29 -12.41 10.48
C ALA A 206 -16.64 -11.20 9.59
N MET A 207 -17.57 -10.35 10.02
CA MET A 207 -18.06 -9.20 9.23
C MET A 207 -17.11 -8.01 9.22
N ALA A 208 -16.11 -8.01 10.10
CA ALA A 208 -15.13 -6.95 10.19
C ALA A 208 -13.75 -7.59 10.46
N PRO A 209 -12.68 -6.99 9.91
CA PRO A 209 -11.33 -7.40 10.25
C PRO A 209 -11.07 -7.22 11.75
N SER A 210 -10.23 -8.09 12.30
CA SER A 210 -9.74 -8.01 13.68
C SER A 210 -8.45 -7.19 13.79
N GLY A 211 -7.72 -7.05 12.68
CA GLY A 211 -6.51 -6.24 12.57
C GLY A 211 -6.77 -4.74 12.43
N THR A 212 -5.69 -4.01 12.20
CA THR A 212 -5.75 -2.59 11.87
C THR A 212 -6.26 -2.46 10.44
N ALA A 213 -7.39 -1.77 10.27
CA ALA A 213 -8.03 -1.62 8.98
C ALA A 213 -8.09 -0.15 8.55
N VAL A 214 -7.72 0.11 7.29
CA VAL A 214 -7.78 1.43 6.66
C VAL A 214 -8.82 1.39 5.54
N ASN A 215 -9.72 2.38 5.52
CA ASN A 215 -10.71 2.48 4.45
C ASN A 215 -10.10 3.06 3.17
N ALA A 216 -10.57 2.56 2.03
CA ALA A 216 -10.28 3.17 0.75
C ALA A 216 -10.95 4.54 0.67
N THR A 217 -10.24 5.51 0.07
CA THR A 217 -10.73 6.86 -0.19
C THR A 217 -11.26 7.01 -1.60
N ALA A 218 -10.85 6.13 -2.53
CA ALA A 218 -11.42 6.04 -3.86
C ALA A 218 -11.49 4.59 -4.34
N ALA A 219 -12.43 4.29 -5.23
CA ALA A 219 -12.45 3.04 -5.97
C ALA A 219 -12.99 3.24 -7.38
N THR A 220 -12.46 2.47 -8.33
CA THR A 220 -12.95 2.42 -9.72
C THR A 220 -12.94 0.99 -10.24
N GLY A 221 -13.77 0.72 -11.26
CA GLY A 221 -13.91 -0.60 -11.86
C GLY A 221 -15.32 -1.17 -11.72
N SER A 222 -15.43 -2.49 -11.67
CA SER A 222 -16.72 -3.18 -11.67
C SER A 222 -16.76 -4.43 -10.83
N VAL A 223 -17.94 -4.70 -10.29
CA VAL A 223 -18.32 -6.01 -9.75
C VAL A 223 -19.53 -6.49 -10.56
N SER A 224 -19.55 -7.75 -10.93
CA SER A 224 -20.66 -8.33 -11.69
C SER A 224 -20.89 -9.78 -11.32
N TRP A 225 -22.11 -10.24 -11.54
CA TRP A 225 -22.46 -11.66 -11.52
C TRP A 225 -23.55 -11.88 -12.56
N THR A 226 -23.55 -13.08 -13.15
CA THR A 226 -24.53 -13.45 -14.19
C THR A 226 -25.58 -14.40 -13.69
N ASP A 227 -25.30 -15.06 -12.58
CA ASP A 227 -26.15 -16.01 -11.91
C ASP A 227 -26.92 -15.33 -10.77
N THR A 228 -28.24 -15.46 -10.80
CA THR A 228 -29.09 -15.16 -9.66
C THR A 228 -29.37 -16.47 -8.95
N GLY A 229 -28.52 -16.82 -7.97
CA GLY A 229 -28.85 -17.90 -7.04
C GLY A 229 -30.16 -17.60 -6.30
N ALA A 230 -30.67 -18.57 -5.54
CA ALA A 230 -32.00 -18.46 -4.94
C ALA A 230 -32.15 -17.29 -3.95
N ILE A 231 -31.03 -16.84 -3.37
CA ILE A 231 -30.98 -15.79 -2.34
C ILE A 231 -29.84 -14.79 -2.63
N ALA A 232 -28.73 -15.25 -3.21
CA ALA A 232 -27.55 -14.46 -3.54
C ALA A 232 -26.86 -15.02 -4.80
N PRO A 233 -25.94 -14.31 -5.46
CA PRO A 233 -25.17 -14.88 -6.57
C PRO A 233 -24.30 -16.05 -6.09
N CYS A 234 -24.19 -17.13 -6.86
CA CYS A 234 -23.27 -18.23 -6.55
C CYS A 234 -21.82 -17.82 -6.82
N THR A 235 -21.61 -16.96 -7.80
CA THR A 235 -20.28 -16.48 -8.18
C THR A 235 -20.25 -14.98 -8.39
N VAL A 236 -19.10 -14.36 -8.10
CA VAL A 236 -18.86 -12.94 -8.34
C VAL A 236 -17.59 -12.76 -9.16
N ASP A 237 -17.69 -11.90 -10.17
CA ASP A 237 -16.57 -11.35 -10.91
C ASP A 237 -16.23 -9.97 -10.35
N VAL A 238 -14.95 -9.71 -10.13
CA VAL A 238 -14.42 -8.45 -9.60
C VAL A 238 -13.26 -7.98 -10.46
N ASP A 239 -13.29 -6.71 -10.87
CA ASP A 239 -12.14 -5.98 -11.42
C ASP A 239 -12.19 -4.56 -10.88
N VAL A 240 -11.58 -4.38 -9.71
CA VAL A 240 -11.67 -3.16 -8.90
C VAL A 240 -10.27 -2.69 -8.54
N SER A 241 -10.04 -1.39 -8.70
CA SER A 241 -8.86 -0.70 -8.18
C SER A 241 -9.29 0.18 -7.01
N LEU A 242 -8.68 -0.03 -5.85
CA LEU A 242 -8.91 0.70 -4.62
C LEU A 242 -7.73 1.63 -4.35
N THR A 243 -8.00 2.84 -3.86
CA THR A 243 -6.98 3.81 -3.44
C THR A 243 -7.13 4.08 -1.95
N PHE A 244 -6.01 4.11 -1.23
CA PHE A 244 -5.94 4.33 0.21
C PHE A 244 -5.16 5.61 0.54
N PRO A 245 -5.41 6.23 1.71
CA PRO A 245 -4.69 7.43 2.14
C PRO A 245 -3.24 7.15 2.57
N GLU A 246 -2.92 5.89 2.90
CA GLU A 246 -1.63 5.43 3.39
C GLU A 246 -1.21 4.16 2.63
N ALA A 247 0.02 3.71 2.83
CA ALA A 247 0.51 2.48 2.22
C ALA A 247 -0.32 1.25 2.68
N PRO A 248 -0.70 0.33 1.76
CA PRO A 248 -0.51 0.41 0.32
C PRO A 248 -1.43 1.46 -0.31
N ALA A 249 -0.89 2.40 -1.09
CA ALA A 249 -1.68 3.50 -1.63
C ALA A 249 -2.74 3.04 -2.66
N THR A 250 -2.55 1.85 -3.22
CA THR A 250 -3.44 1.22 -4.21
C THR A 250 -3.47 -0.29 -4.01
N GLU A 251 -4.65 -0.90 -4.13
CA GLU A 251 -4.86 -2.36 -4.23
C GLU A 251 -5.75 -2.70 -5.42
N ARG A 252 -5.52 -3.88 -6.02
CA ARG A 252 -6.39 -4.41 -7.08
C ARG A 252 -7.05 -5.72 -6.68
N LEU A 253 -8.36 -5.80 -6.84
CA LEU A 253 -9.12 -7.04 -6.79
C LEU A 253 -9.48 -7.41 -8.23
N ARG A 254 -8.87 -8.47 -8.76
CA ARG A 254 -9.19 -8.99 -10.09
C ARG A 254 -9.33 -10.50 -10.03
N ALA A 255 -10.56 -10.98 -10.11
CA ALA A 255 -10.88 -12.40 -10.14
C ALA A 255 -12.22 -12.62 -10.85
N THR A 256 -12.37 -13.78 -11.48
CA THR A 256 -13.62 -14.21 -12.08
C THR A 256 -14.11 -15.49 -11.42
N GLY A 257 -15.42 -15.64 -11.30
CA GLY A 257 -16.04 -16.84 -10.74
C GLY A 257 -15.72 -17.07 -9.26
N VAL A 258 -15.51 -16.01 -8.46
CA VAL A 258 -15.26 -16.14 -7.02
C VAL A 258 -16.51 -16.75 -6.37
N ALA A 259 -16.38 -17.95 -5.83
CA ALA A 259 -17.50 -18.66 -5.21
C ALA A 259 -17.97 -17.91 -3.96
N VAL A 260 -19.29 -17.70 -3.86
CA VAL A 260 -19.93 -17.06 -2.72
C VAL A 260 -20.37 -18.14 -1.74
N GLU A 261 -19.65 -18.24 -0.63
CA GLU A 261 -19.99 -19.13 0.47
C GLU A 261 -21.37 -18.80 1.04
N GLY A 262 -22.20 -19.84 1.19
CA GLY A 262 -23.56 -19.74 1.72
C GLY A 262 -24.63 -19.32 0.72
N ALA A 263 -24.27 -18.95 -0.51
CA ALA A 263 -25.23 -18.54 -1.53
C ALA A 263 -25.84 -19.72 -2.31
N CYS A 264 -25.04 -20.74 -2.64
CA CYS A 264 -25.46 -21.87 -3.48
C CYS A 264 -25.01 -23.23 -2.89
N PRO A 265 -25.80 -24.30 -3.10
CA PRO A 265 -25.52 -25.65 -2.60
C PRO A 265 -24.41 -26.39 -3.36
#